data_AF-D7DSC2-F1
#
_entry.id   AF-D7DSC2-F1
#
_cell.length_a   1.000
_cell.length_b   1.000
_cell.length_c   1.000
_cell.angle_alpha   90.00
_cell.angle_beta   90.00
_cell.angle_gamma   90.00
#
_symmetry.space_group_name_H-M   'P 1'
#
loop_
_entity.id
_entity.type
_entity.pdbx_description
1 polymer ?
#
loop_
_entity_poly.entity_id
_entity_poly.type
_entity_poly.pdbx_seq_one_letter_code
_entity_poly.pdbx_strand_id
1 'polypeptide(L)'
;MNKGNNNNNNLGKPLNESNLSDKHIYGLIKGLKSSFTKKTLGELLNEDKPVVMVNGERHRIKRRELDYLKDIASKDLKIPIVLQVDSNLNEGTVKIEGIDEVNVISKILSKEINKFDENKLLYIYKPELRIVRQKLPTTTTYLFRMGLD
;
A
#
# COMPACT_ATOMS: atom_id res chain seq x y z
N MET A 1 45.38 -1.75 -55.84
CA MET A 1 45.12 -3.04 -56.51
C MET A 1 45.18 -4.15 -55.46
N ASN A 2 44.09 -4.92 -55.33
CA ASN A 2 43.95 -6.32 -54.89
C ASN A 2 44.70 -6.84 -53.64
N LYS A 3 44.16 -7.73 -52.80
CA LYS A 3 42.84 -8.34 -52.53
C LYS A 3 43.12 -9.43 -51.48
N GLY A 4 42.25 -9.57 -50.47
CA GLY A 4 42.01 -10.83 -49.73
C GLY A 4 43.13 -11.33 -48.81
N ASN A 5 42.87 -12.16 -47.81
CA ASN A 5 41.64 -12.81 -47.40
C ASN A 5 41.77 -13.33 -45.96
N ASN A 6 40.61 -13.52 -45.34
CA ASN A 6 40.33 -13.94 -43.97
C ASN A 6 40.97 -15.26 -43.50
N ASN A 7 41.06 -15.44 -42.18
CA ASN A 7 40.39 -16.53 -41.42
C ASN A 7 40.54 -16.25 -39.91
N ASN A 8 39.47 -15.79 -39.25
CA ASN A 8 38.50 -16.59 -38.49
C ASN A 8 39.11 -17.28 -37.26
N ASN A 9 38.70 -16.83 -36.07
CA ASN A 9 38.10 -17.64 -35.02
C ASN A 9 37.86 -16.78 -33.77
N ASN A 10 36.61 -16.37 -33.55
CA ASN A 10 36.03 -16.60 -32.23
C ASN A 10 34.51 -16.67 -32.33
N LEU A 11 34.07 -17.91 -32.10
CA LEU A 11 32.72 -18.38 -31.95
C LEU A 11 31.89 -17.52 -30.99
N GLY A 12 30.58 -17.57 -31.22
CA GLY A 12 29.57 -16.71 -30.62
C GLY A 12 29.76 -16.46 -29.12
N LYS A 13 29.72 -15.18 -28.76
CA LYS A 13 29.33 -14.80 -27.41
C LYS A 13 27.80 -14.83 -27.35
N PRO A 14 27.19 -15.51 -26.38
CA PRO A 14 25.76 -15.48 -26.20
C PRO A 14 25.32 -14.03 -25.96
N LEU A 15 24.18 -13.66 -26.54
CA LEU A 15 23.45 -12.45 -26.17
C LEU A 15 23.13 -12.57 -24.67
N ASN A 16 23.73 -11.70 -23.86
CA ASN A 16 23.59 -11.72 -22.41
C ASN A 16 22.11 -11.47 -22.04
N GLU A 17 21.47 -12.45 -21.40
CA GLU A 17 20.05 -12.44 -20.98
C GLU A 17 19.70 -11.36 -19.93
N SER A 18 20.63 -10.46 -19.59
CA SER A 18 20.56 -9.55 -18.45
C SER A 18 19.79 -8.25 -18.69
N ASN A 19 19.19 -8.02 -19.86
CA ASN A 19 18.44 -6.78 -20.14
C ASN A 19 16.91 -6.93 -20.03
N LEU A 20 16.38 -8.16 -19.90
CA LEU A 20 14.94 -8.39 -19.67
C LEU A 20 14.58 -8.37 -18.16
N SER A 21 15.51 -8.70 -17.26
CA SER A 21 15.29 -8.72 -15.81
C SER A 21 15.06 -7.33 -15.24
N ASP A 22 15.79 -6.32 -15.70
CA ASP A 22 15.85 -5.02 -15.02
C ASP A 22 14.61 -4.18 -15.22
N LYS A 23 13.96 -4.27 -16.40
CA LYS A 23 12.69 -3.57 -16.65
C LYS A 23 11.53 -4.19 -15.87
N HIS A 24 11.56 -5.51 -15.70
CA HIS A 24 10.54 -6.24 -14.93
C HIS A 24 10.73 -5.99 -13.43
N ILE A 25 11.97 -6.07 -12.93
CA ILE A 25 12.33 -5.75 -11.54
C ILE A 25 12.04 -4.28 -11.24
N TYR A 26 12.40 -3.36 -12.13
CA TYR A 26 12.11 -1.93 -11.95
C TYR A 26 10.60 -1.65 -12.00
N GLY A 27 9.85 -2.31 -12.87
CA GLY A 27 8.38 -2.25 -12.88
C GLY A 27 7.77 -2.76 -11.56
N LEU A 28 8.35 -3.83 -11.01
CA LEU A 28 7.94 -4.44 -9.74
C LEU A 28 8.28 -3.51 -8.55
N ILE A 29 9.50 -2.96 -8.50
CA ILE A 29 9.96 -1.98 -7.49
C ILE A 29 9.15 -0.67 -7.57
N LYS A 30 8.86 -0.19 -8.78
CA LYS A 30 8.03 1.02 -8.99
C LYS A 30 6.59 0.79 -8.55
N GLY A 31 6.04 -0.41 -8.74
CA GLY A 31 4.73 -0.82 -8.22
C GLY A 31 4.70 -1.05 -6.70
N LEU A 32 5.85 -1.39 -6.11
CA LEU A 32 6.02 -1.57 -4.66
C LEU A 32 6.18 -0.26 -3.91
N LYS A 33 6.69 0.80 -4.55
CA LYS A 33 6.78 2.14 -3.95
C LYS A 33 5.39 2.77 -3.85
N SER A 34 4.62 2.33 -2.86
CA SER A 34 3.31 2.89 -2.55
C SER A 34 3.50 4.32 -2.06
N SER A 35 3.06 5.30 -2.86
CA SER A 35 3.09 6.72 -2.49
C SER A 35 1.67 7.22 -2.37
N PHE A 36 1.28 7.74 -1.22
CA PHE A 36 -0.06 8.32 -1.05
C PHE A 36 0.01 9.63 -0.29
N THR A 37 -0.82 10.59 -0.69
CA THR A 37 -1.01 11.82 0.09
C THR A 37 -1.97 11.54 1.22
N LYS A 38 -1.64 11.99 2.42
CA LYS A 38 -2.54 11.95 3.57
C LYS A 38 -3.29 13.26 3.68
N LYS A 39 -4.61 13.18 3.81
CA LYS A 39 -5.48 14.29 4.23
C LYS A 39 -6.23 13.88 5.49
N THR A 40 -6.55 14.84 6.34
CA THR A 40 -7.38 14.59 7.51
C THR A 40 -8.83 14.31 7.10
N LEU A 41 -9.56 13.59 7.94
CA LEU A 41 -10.99 13.38 7.77
C LEU A 41 -11.73 14.72 7.69
N GLY A 42 -11.33 15.70 8.51
CA GLY A 42 -11.89 17.05 8.50
C GLY A 42 -11.72 17.76 7.16
N GLU A 43 -10.53 17.72 6.55
CA GLU A 43 -10.29 18.27 5.22
C GLU A 43 -11.20 17.62 4.17
N LEU A 44 -11.24 16.28 4.14
CA LEU A 44 -12.01 15.53 3.14
C LEU A 44 -13.52 15.71 3.28
N LEU A 45 -14.04 15.91 4.50
CA LEU A 45 -15.47 16.19 4.72
C LEU A 45 -15.89 17.55 4.12
N ASN A 46 -14.98 18.52 4.06
CA ASN A 46 -15.23 19.86 3.53
C ASN A 46 -15.03 19.96 2.00
N GLU A 47 -14.48 18.93 1.36
CA GLU A 47 -14.33 18.89 -0.09
C GLU A 47 -15.64 18.45 -0.77
N ASP A 48 -16.13 19.19 -1.78
CA ASP A 48 -17.27 18.74 -2.60
C ASP A 48 -17.01 17.39 -3.28
N LYS A 49 -15.77 17.22 -3.79
CA LYS A 49 -15.30 16.01 -4.48
C LYS A 49 -14.04 15.47 -3.78
N PRO A 50 -14.19 14.72 -2.68
CA PRO A 50 -13.07 14.25 -1.86
C PRO A 50 -12.10 13.37 -2.66
N VAL A 51 -10.82 13.73 -2.67
CA VAL A 51 -9.76 13.02 -3.40
C VAL A 51 -8.45 12.98 -2.63
N VAL A 52 -7.78 11.83 -2.69
CA VAL A 52 -6.37 11.66 -2.30
C VAL A 52 -5.55 11.18 -3.50
N MET A 53 -4.24 11.39 -3.50
CA MET A 53 -3.35 10.77 -4.47
C MET A 53 -2.89 9.42 -3.95
N VAL A 54 -2.95 8.38 -4.78
CA VAL A 54 -2.32 7.08 -4.53
C VAL A 54 -1.56 6.69 -5.79
N ASN A 55 -0.27 6.38 -5.63
CA ASN A 55 0.66 6.04 -6.71
C ASN A 55 0.68 7.04 -7.88
N GLY A 56 0.53 8.33 -7.57
CA GLY A 56 0.50 9.40 -8.57
C GLY A 56 -0.85 9.59 -9.28
N GLU A 57 -1.85 8.77 -8.97
CA GLU A 57 -3.19 8.88 -9.54
C GLU A 57 -4.20 9.47 -8.55
N ARG A 58 -5.27 10.09 -9.08
CA ARG A 58 -6.35 10.65 -8.26
C ARG A 58 -7.31 9.54 -7.85
N HIS A 59 -7.36 9.25 -6.55
CA HIS A 59 -8.30 8.31 -5.98
C HIS A 59 -9.45 9.06 -5.31
N ARG A 60 -10.66 8.89 -5.86
CA ARG A 60 -11.88 9.47 -5.30
C ARG A 60 -12.30 8.72 -4.03
N ILE A 61 -12.54 9.48 -2.98
CA ILE A 61 -13.02 8.96 -1.70
C ILE A 61 -14.54 9.01 -1.68
N LYS A 62 -15.19 7.91 -1.28
CA LYS A 62 -16.65 7.85 -1.21
C LYS A 62 -17.14 8.63 0.01
N ARG A 63 -18.04 9.59 -0.23
CA ARG A 63 -18.66 10.43 0.81
C ARG A 63 -19.24 9.60 1.97
N ARG A 64 -20.01 8.56 1.67
CA ARG A 64 -20.59 7.65 2.68
C ARG A 64 -19.56 7.05 3.66
N GLU A 65 -18.32 6.85 3.23
CA GLU A 65 -17.26 6.29 4.08
C GLU A 65 -16.69 7.36 5.01
N LEU A 66 -16.59 8.61 4.54
CA LEU A 66 -16.23 9.76 5.38
C LEU A 66 -17.31 10.04 6.42
N ASP A 67 -18.58 9.98 6.04
CA ASP A 67 -19.70 10.20 6.96
C ASP A 67 -19.72 9.12 8.05
N TYR A 68 -19.50 7.85 7.69
CA TYR A 68 -19.33 6.78 8.68
C TYR A 68 -18.13 7.02 9.60
N LEU A 69 -16.98 7.43 9.05
CA LEU A 69 -15.78 7.72 9.85
C LEU A 69 -15.99 8.90 10.80
N LYS A 70 -16.79 9.90 10.42
CA LYS A 70 -17.12 11.06 11.27
C LYS A 70 -17.73 10.64 12.60
N ASP A 71 -18.49 9.55 12.62
CA ASP A 71 -19.18 9.06 13.82
C ASP A 71 -18.26 8.27 14.76
N ILE A 72 -17.14 7.74 14.26
CA ILE A 72 -16.29 6.80 15.01
C ILE A 72 -14.83 7.26 15.19
N ALA A 73 -14.40 8.31 14.50
CA ALA A 73 -13.01 8.77 14.46
C ALA A 73 -12.86 10.26 14.80
N SER A 74 -11.62 10.67 15.15
CA SER A 74 -11.26 12.09 15.20
C SER A 74 -11.25 12.70 13.80
N LYS A 75 -11.53 14.01 13.71
CA LYS A 75 -11.36 14.78 12.46
C LYS A 75 -9.91 14.78 11.96
N ASP A 76 -8.95 14.55 12.86
CA ASP A 76 -7.52 14.53 12.53
C ASP A 76 -7.03 13.21 11.92
N LEU A 77 -7.89 12.18 11.88
CA LEU A 77 -7.58 10.88 11.28
C LEU A 77 -7.08 11.07 9.84
N LYS A 78 -5.90 10.53 9.53
CA LYS A 78 -5.26 10.68 8.22
C LYS A 78 -5.67 9.57 7.24
N ILE A 79 -6.35 9.95 6.17
CA ILE A 79 -6.84 9.07 5.10
C ILE A 79 -5.86 9.09 3.91
N PRO A 80 -5.58 7.94 3.26
CA PRO A 80 -6.13 6.62 3.56
C PRO A 80 -5.51 5.94 4.78
N ILE A 81 -6.29 5.18 5.55
CA ILE A 81 -5.77 4.27 6.60
C ILE A 81 -4.89 3.22 5.91
N VAL A 82 -3.68 3.01 6.42
CA VAL A 82 -2.71 2.11 5.80
C VAL A 82 -2.90 0.70 6.34
N LEU A 83 -3.07 -0.24 5.42
CA LEU A 83 -3.16 -1.68 5.67
C LEU A 83 -1.82 -2.28 5.24
N GLN A 84 -0.89 -2.43 6.18
CA GLN A 84 0.45 -2.89 5.86
C GLN A 84 0.47 -4.41 5.73
N VAL A 85 0.88 -4.88 4.55
CA VAL A 85 1.18 -6.28 4.28
C VAL A 85 2.70 -6.40 4.26
N ASP A 86 3.23 -7.26 5.11
CA ASP A 86 4.67 -7.41 5.29
C ASP A 86 5.05 -8.87 5.02
N SER A 87 6.04 -9.11 4.16
CA SER A 87 6.48 -10.47 3.83
C SER A 87 7.12 -11.20 5.01
N ASN A 88 7.55 -10.47 6.04
CA ASN A 88 8.14 -11.06 7.25
C ASN A 88 7.07 -11.50 8.26
N LEU A 89 5.79 -11.19 8.03
CA LEU A 89 4.67 -11.66 8.84
C LEU A 89 4.05 -12.92 8.22
N ASN A 90 3.30 -13.66 9.04
CA ASN A 90 2.54 -14.82 8.58
C ASN A 90 1.63 -14.44 7.40
N GLU A 91 1.47 -15.35 6.44
CA GLU A 91 0.68 -15.09 5.24
C GLU A 91 -0.74 -14.60 5.58
N GLY A 92 -1.15 -13.51 4.92
CA GLY A 92 -2.48 -12.93 5.14
C GLY A 92 -2.62 -12.10 6.40
N THR A 93 -1.52 -11.84 7.12
CA THR A 93 -1.48 -10.87 8.22
C THR A 93 -1.38 -9.46 7.66
N VAL A 94 -2.19 -8.56 8.22
CA VAL A 94 -2.14 -7.13 7.96
C VAL A 94 -1.87 -6.41 9.28
N LYS A 95 -0.86 -5.55 9.26
CA LYS A 95 -0.50 -4.66 10.36
C LYS A 95 -1.14 -3.30 10.16
N ILE A 96 -1.71 -2.76 11.23
CA ILE A 96 -2.20 -1.39 11.33
C ILE A 96 -1.41 -0.71 12.44
N GLU A 97 -0.95 0.51 12.17
CA GLU A 97 -0.15 1.31 13.10
C GLU A 97 -0.81 2.68 13.29
N GLY A 98 -0.77 3.19 14.53
CA GLY A 98 -1.31 4.50 14.89
C GLY A 98 -2.56 4.40 15.75
N ILE A 99 -2.69 5.29 16.75
CA ILE A 99 -3.79 5.24 17.73
C ILE A 99 -5.13 5.39 17.02
N ASP A 100 -5.27 6.38 16.15
CA ASP A 100 -6.55 6.68 15.50
C ASP A 100 -6.94 5.58 14.50
N GLU A 101 -5.97 5.09 13.74
CA GLU A 101 -6.14 3.98 12.80
C GLU A 101 -6.58 2.70 13.54
N VAL A 102 -5.86 2.32 14.60
CA VAL A 102 -6.18 1.15 15.41
C VAL A 102 -7.56 1.29 16.05
N ASN A 103 -7.87 2.45 16.63
CA ASN A 103 -9.19 2.72 17.23
C ASN A 103 -10.33 2.50 16.23
N VAL A 104 -10.20 3.03 15.02
CA VAL A 104 -11.22 2.91 13.96
C VAL A 104 -11.38 1.46 13.52
N ILE A 105 -10.28 0.77 13.24
CA ILE A 105 -10.32 -0.62 12.77
C ILE A 105 -10.88 -1.55 13.85
N SER A 106 -10.51 -1.35 15.11
CA SER A 106 -11.04 -2.13 16.22
C SER A 106 -12.54 -1.91 16.44
N LYS A 107 -13.03 -0.67 16.34
CA LYS A 107 -14.48 -0.39 16.36
C LYS A 107 -15.23 -1.07 15.21
N ILE A 108 -14.64 -1.09 14.01
CA ILE A 108 -15.22 -1.76 12.84
C ILE A 108 -15.36 -3.27 13.06
N LEU A 109 -14.37 -3.87 13.71
CA LEU A 109 -14.27 -5.31 13.99
C LEU A 109 -14.89 -5.72 15.33
N SER A 110 -15.43 -4.76 16.09
CA SER A 110 -15.91 -4.97 17.47
C SER A 110 -14.86 -5.63 18.36
N LYS A 111 -13.58 -5.28 18.18
CA LYS A 111 -12.47 -5.75 19.01
C LYS A 111 -12.20 -4.80 20.15
N GLU A 112 -11.97 -5.36 21.33
CA GLU A 112 -11.39 -4.61 22.44
C GLU A 112 -9.90 -4.39 22.16
N ILE A 113 -9.44 -3.17 22.45
CA ILE A 113 -8.03 -2.80 22.39
C ILE A 113 -7.55 -2.50 23.79
N ASN A 114 -6.34 -2.95 24.10
CA ASN A 114 -5.68 -2.51 25.29
C ASN A 114 -5.26 -1.05 25.12
N LYS A 115 -5.95 -0.14 25.79
CA LYS A 115 -5.66 1.31 25.74
C LYS A 115 -4.27 1.66 26.30
N PHE A 116 -3.66 0.73 27.04
CA PHE A 116 -2.30 0.84 27.58
C PHE A 116 -1.25 0.18 26.67
N ASP A 117 -1.64 -0.33 25.49
CA ASP A 117 -0.67 -0.83 24.52
C ASP A 117 0.07 0.35 23.87
N GLU A 118 1.27 0.61 24.38
CA GLU A 118 2.15 1.67 23.92
C GLU A 118 2.54 1.53 22.45
N ASN A 119 2.47 0.30 21.91
CA ASN A 119 2.91 0.02 20.56
C ASN A 119 1.96 0.61 19.51
N LYS A 120 0.69 0.88 19.86
CA LYS A 120 -0.31 1.46 18.93
C LYS A 120 -0.45 0.59 17.67
N LEU A 121 -0.42 -0.74 17.86
CA LEU A 121 -0.41 -1.73 16.80
C LEU A 121 -1.67 -2.60 16.87
N LEU A 122 -2.16 -3.00 15.71
CA LEU A 122 -3.17 -4.04 15.57
C LEU A 122 -2.80 -4.95 14.41
N TYR A 123 -2.83 -6.25 14.66
CA TYR A 123 -2.73 -7.27 13.62
C TYR A 123 -4.12 -7.84 13.33
N ILE A 124 -4.46 -7.91 12.05
CA ILE A 124 -5.70 -8.53 11.57
C ILE A 124 -5.38 -9.54 10.49
N TYR A 125 -6.29 -10.51 10.31
CA TYR A 125 -6.13 -11.57 9.31
C TYR A 125 -7.11 -11.43 8.14
N LYS A 126 -6.94 -12.24 7.09
CA LYS A 126 -7.76 -12.23 5.87
C LYS A 126 -9.29 -12.08 6.12
N PRO A 127 -9.94 -12.80 7.05
CA PRO A 127 -11.38 -12.65 7.30
C PRO A 127 -11.76 -11.25 7.78
N GLU A 128 -10.95 -10.66 8.67
CA GLU A 128 -11.18 -9.36 9.27
C GLU A 128 -10.86 -8.23 8.30
N LEU A 129 -9.78 -8.40 7.53
CA LEU A 129 -9.44 -7.53 6.41
C LEU A 129 -10.60 -7.40 5.43
N ARG A 130 -11.31 -8.50 5.14
CA ARG A 130 -12.49 -8.49 4.27
C ARG A 130 -13.60 -7.60 4.84
N ILE A 131 -13.86 -7.68 6.15
CA ILE A 131 -14.85 -6.83 6.83
C ILE A 131 -14.46 -5.35 6.74
N VAL A 132 -13.19 -5.04 7.02
CA VAL A 132 -12.65 -3.67 6.92
C VAL A 132 -12.81 -3.13 5.50
N ARG A 133 -12.36 -3.88 4.48
CA ARG A 133 -12.42 -3.46 3.08
C ARG A 133 -13.84 -3.38 2.52
N GLN A 134 -14.79 -4.12 3.09
CA GLN A 134 -16.21 -4.00 2.72
C GLN A 134 -16.78 -2.67 3.22
N LYS A 135 -16.41 -2.23 4.43
CA LYS A 135 -16.85 -0.96 5.01
C LYS A 135 -16.10 0.24 4.44
N LEU A 136 -14.78 0.16 4.32
CA LEU A 136 -13.87 1.26 3.96
C LEU A 136 -13.02 1.00 2.70
N PRO A 137 -13.61 0.66 1.53
CA PRO A 137 -12.84 0.33 0.33
C PRO A 137 -12.05 1.51 -0.26
N THR A 138 -12.45 2.76 -0.02
CA THR A 138 -11.79 3.95 -0.61
C THR A 138 -10.98 4.75 0.41
N THR A 139 -11.32 4.66 1.70
CA THR A 139 -10.57 5.33 2.78
C THR A 139 -9.45 4.48 3.36
N THR A 140 -9.18 3.30 2.79
CA THR A 140 -8.03 2.44 3.13
C THR A 140 -7.15 2.18 1.91
N THR A 141 -5.85 1.98 2.13
CA THR A 141 -4.91 1.58 1.08
C THR A 141 -3.98 0.50 1.59
N TYR A 142 -3.51 -0.36 0.70
CA TYR A 142 -2.45 -1.30 1.03
C TYR A 142 -1.08 -0.61 0.96
N LEU A 143 -0.20 -1.03 1.86
CA LEU A 143 1.24 -0.78 1.77
C LEU A 143 1.94 -2.14 1.82
N PHE A 144 2.54 -2.55 0.72
CA PHE A 144 3.32 -3.78 0.67
C PHE A 144 4.76 -3.47 1.07
N ARG A 145 5.23 -4.11 2.14
CA ARG A 145 6.64 -4.11 2.52
C ARG A 145 7.23 -5.46 2.18
N MET A 146 8.29 -5.43 1.38
CA MET A 146 9.17 -6.58 1.21
C MET A 146 10.21 -6.51 2.33
N GLY A 147 10.42 -7.62 3.03
CA GLY A 147 11.60 -7.82 3.87
C GLY A 147 12.83 -7.74 2.98
N LEU A 148 13.46 -6.58 2.97
CA LEU A 148 14.86 -6.47 2.61
C LEU A 148 15.55 -6.29 3.95
N ASP A 149 16.16 -7.37 4.42
CA ASP A 149 16.91 -7.40 5.68
C ASP A 149 17.97 -6.29 5.72
#